data_AF-A0A0K8P467-F1
#
_entry.id   AF-A0A0K8P467-F1
#
_cell.length_a   1.000
_cell.length_b   1.000
_cell.length_c   1.000
_cell.angle_alpha   90.00
_cell.angle_beta   90.00
_cell.angle_gamma   90.00
#
_symmetry.space_group_name_H-M   'P 1'
#
loop_
_entity.id
_entity.type
_entity.pdbx_description
1 polymer ?
#
loop_
_entity_poly.entity_id
_entity_poly.type
_entity_poly.pdbx_seq_one_letter_code
_entity_poly.pdbx_strand_id
1 'polypeptide(L)'
;MRRLIRADGTSQDLPQPISIAEINRLIGAQVTDTVNLRHLGQPLHVMVVDDLGYETEQVEPIPGQIELRPIRARKPVNEEATRLYLANCRPGTTHQIVGDVVVVPDEDFA
;
A
#
# COMPACT_ATOMS: atom_id res chain seq x y z
N MET A 1 4.02 -14.76 3.92
CA MET A 1 5.12 -13.94 3.36
C MET A 1 5.22 -12.66 4.18
N ARG A 2 6.43 -12.26 4.58
CA ARG A 2 6.68 -10.95 5.22
C ARG A 2 7.83 -10.28 4.46
N ARG A 3 7.59 -9.14 3.83
CA ARG A 3 8.55 -8.53 2.90
C ARG A 3 8.44 -7.02 2.87
N LEU A 4 9.59 -6.35 2.90
CA LEU A 4 9.74 -4.93 2.54
C LEU A 4 10.03 -4.84 1.05
N ILE A 5 9.27 -4.02 0.33
CA ILE A 5 9.43 -3.77 -1.10
C ILE A 5 9.73 -2.29 -1.27
N ARG A 6 10.94 -1.98 -1.72
CA ARG A 6 11.41 -0.60 -1.92
C ARG A 6 10.96 -0.08 -3.28
N ALA A 7 10.71 1.22 -3.38
CA ALA A 7 10.36 1.88 -4.64
C ALA A 7 11.53 1.89 -5.65
N ASP A 8 12.76 1.64 -5.21
CA ASP A 8 13.93 1.47 -6.07
C ASP A 8 14.01 0.09 -6.75
N GLY A 9 13.05 -0.80 -6.49
CA GLY A 9 12.97 -2.15 -7.03
C GLY A 9 13.68 -3.21 -6.19
N THR A 10 14.34 -2.85 -5.09
CA THR A 10 14.91 -3.83 -4.15
C THR A 10 13.85 -4.38 -3.20
N SER A 11 14.11 -5.57 -2.64
CA SER A 11 13.23 -6.16 -1.64
C SER A 11 14.02 -6.89 -0.57
N GLN A 12 13.44 -6.98 0.62
CA GLN A 12 14.03 -7.65 1.77
C GLN A 12 12.99 -8.48 2.49
N ASP A 13 13.29 -9.75 2.75
CA ASP A 13 12.46 -10.60 3.59
C ASP A 13 12.58 -10.20 5.06
N LEU A 14 11.43 -10.20 5.74
CA LEU A 14 11.34 -9.88 7.17
C LEU A 14 11.13 -11.20 7.92
N PRO A 15 12.11 -11.64 8.74
CA PRO A 15 12.11 -13.01 9.28
C PRO A 15 11.06 -13.23 10.39
N GLN A 16 10.53 -12.15 10.95
CA GLN A 16 9.60 -12.17 12.09
C GLN A 16 8.52 -11.09 11.91
N PRO A 17 7.39 -11.20 12.63
CA PRO A 17 6.42 -10.10 12.74
C PRO A 17 7.10 -8.81 13.22
N ILE A 18 6.63 -7.68 12.74
CA ILE A 18 7.11 -6.35 13.11
C ILE A 18 5.94 -5.45 13.49
N SER A 19 6.18 -4.50 14.39
CA SER A 19 5.13 -3.58 14.83
C SER A 19 4.74 -2.57 13.75
N ILE A 20 3.54 -1.99 13.83
CA ILE A 20 3.13 -0.87 12.97
C ILE A 20 4.11 0.30 13.06
N ALA A 21 4.65 0.59 14.25
CA ALA A 21 5.64 1.64 14.42
C ALA A 21 6.94 1.36 13.63
N GLU A 22 7.39 0.11 13.61
CA GLU A 22 8.54 -0.30 12.79
C GLU A 22 8.22 -0.25 11.30
N ILE A 23 7.02 -0.67 10.89
CA ILE A 23 6.57 -0.56 9.49
C ILE A 23 6.60 0.90 9.05
N ASN A 24 5.98 1.81 9.80
CA ASN A 24 5.96 3.25 9.53
C ASN A 24 7.38 3.81 9.34
N ARG A 25 8.31 3.40 10.21
CA ARG A 25 9.73 3.78 10.09
C ARG A 25 10.39 3.21 8.84
N LEU A 26 10.15 1.93 8.52
CA LEU A 26 10.76 1.26 7.37
C LEU A 26 10.32 1.87 6.04
N ILE A 27 9.05 2.24 5.91
CA ILE A 27 8.49 2.80 4.68
C ILE A 27 8.48 4.35 4.64
N GLY A 28 8.92 4.98 5.75
CA GLY A 28 8.95 6.42 5.90
C GLY A 28 7.56 7.07 5.84
N ALA A 29 6.55 6.45 6.48
CA ALA A 29 5.17 6.92 6.51
C ALA A 29 4.83 7.56 7.87
N GLN A 30 4.00 8.61 7.84
CA GLN A 30 3.42 9.20 9.04
C GLN A 30 2.04 8.61 9.36
N VAL A 31 1.28 8.30 8.30
CA VAL A 31 -0.03 7.68 8.35
C VAL A 31 0.00 6.53 7.37
N THR A 32 -0.48 5.37 7.81
CA THR A 32 -0.52 4.17 6.98
C THR A 32 -1.94 3.69 6.77
N ASP A 33 -2.17 3.14 5.59
CA ASP A 33 -3.37 2.39 5.25
C ASP A 33 -2.98 1.00 4.75
N THR A 34 -3.96 0.11 4.56
CA THR A 34 -3.73 -1.28 4.17
C THR A 34 -4.53 -1.69 2.95
N VAL A 35 -3.90 -2.47 2.08
CA VAL A 35 -4.55 -3.14 0.95
C VAL A 35 -4.55 -4.64 1.18
N ASN A 36 -5.74 -5.24 1.18
CA ASN A 36 -5.89 -6.70 1.22
C ASN A 36 -5.44 -7.34 -0.11
N LEU A 37 -4.41 -8.19 -0.09
CA LEU A 37 -3.90 -8.90 -1.26
C LEU A 37 -4.57 -10.29 -1.40
N ARG A 38 -5.88 -10.31 -1.63
CA ARG A 38 -6.70 -11.54 -1.62
C ARG A 38 -6.26 -12.60 -2.64
N HIS A 39 -5.67 -12.16 -3.74
CA HIS A 39 -5.14 -13.06 -4.77
C HIS A 39 -3.94 -13.92 -4.30
N LEU A 40 -3.32 -13.60 -3.17
CA LEU A 40 -2.24 -14.41 -2.57
C LEU A 40 -2.76 -15.62 -1.75
N GLY A 41 -4.08 -15.76 -1.59
CA GLY A 41 -4.69 -16.90 -0.92
C GLY A 41 -4.70 -16.77 0.61
N GLN A 42 -4.44 -17.89 1.29
CA GLN A 42 -4.46 -18.00 2.75
C GLN A 42 -3.06 -18.36 3.29
N PRO A 43 -2.62 -17.79 4.43
CA PRO A 43 -3.29 -16.75 5.20
C PRO A 43 -3.41 -15.43 4.42
N LEU A 44 -4.39 -14.59 4.74
CA LEU A 44 -4.55 -13.27 4.11
C LEU A 44 -3.28 -12.44 4.31
N HIS A 45 -2.74 -11.86 3.23
CA HIS A 45 -1.68 -10.85 3.30
C HIS A 45 -2.26 -9.46 3.09
N VAL A 46 -1.74 -8.51 3.85
CA VAL A 46 -2.00 -7.08 3.69
C VAL A 46 -0.73 -6.40 3.22
N MET A 47 -0.88 -5.41 2.34
CA MET A 47 0.17 -4.48 1.97
C MET A 47 -0.07 -3.16 2.69
N VAL A 48 0.85 -2.78 3.56
CA VAL A 48 0.85 -1.51 4.27
C VAL A 48 1.50 -0.45 3.39
N VAL A 49 0.76 0.64 3.15
CA VAL A 49 1.12 1.74 2.26
C VAL A 49 1.16 3.06 3.02
N ASP A 50 1.89 4.05 2.51
CA ASP A 50 1.84 5.42 3.02
C ASP A 50 0.60 6.14 2.48
N ASP A 51 -0.35 6.44 3.37
CA ASP A 51 -1.61 7.11 3.03
C ASP A 51 -1.37 8.54 2.50
N LEU A 52 -0.25 9.16 2.90
CA LEU A 52 0.16 10.49 2.45
C LEU A 52 1.11 10.44 1.24
N GLY A 53 1.28 9.27 0.62
CA GLY A 53 2.08 9.08 -0.58
C GLY A 53 1.57 9.88 -1.78
N TYR A 54 0.28 10.23 -1.79
CA TYR A 54 -0.33 11.11 -2.77
C TYR A 54 -0.77 12.44 -2.14
N GLU A 55 -0.69 13.50 -2.93
CA GLU A 55 -1.52 14.68 -2.74
C GLU A 55 -2.92 14.38 -3.27
N THR A 56 -3.95 14.67 -2.47
CA THR A 56 -5.35 14.42 -2.81
C THR A 56 -6.19 15.69 -2.74
N GLU A 57 -7.26 15.75 -3.53
CA GLU A 57 -8.32 16.75 -3.42
C GLU A 57 -9.63 16.08 -3.00
N GLN A 58 -10.44 16.82 -2.23
CA GLN A 58 -11.83 16.45 -2.00
C GLN A 58 -12.66 16.91 -3.19
N VAL A 59 -13.43 16.00 -3.76
CA VAL A 59 -14.42 16.29 -4.78
C VAL A 59 -15.77 15.73 -4.37
N GLU A 60 -16.83 16.39 -4.85
CA GLU A 60 -18.21 15.97 -4.61
C GLU A 60 -18.87 15.67 -5.97
N PRO A 61 -18.65 14.47 -6.55
CA PRO A 61 -19.21 14.16 -7.87
C PRO A 61 -20.74 14.10 -7.87
N ILE A 62 -21.34 13.82 -6.71
CA ILE A 62 -22.77 13.81 -6.47
C ILE A 62 -23.02 14.50 -5.12
N PRO A 63 -24.06 15.34 -4.98
CA PRO A 63 -24.36 16.01 -3.72
C PRO A 63 -24.44 15.02 -2.53
N GLY A 64 -23.69 15.30 -1.47
CA GLY A 64 -23.56 14.48 -0.27
C GLY A 64 -22.48 13.40 -0.32
N GLN A 65 -21.82 13.17 -1.45
CA GLN A 65 -20.77 12.16 -1.61
C GLN A 65 -19.40 12.81 -1.77
N ILE A 66 -18.58 12.79 -0.73
CA ILE A 66 -17.19 13.25 -0.78
C ILE A 66 -16.28 12.10 -1.21
N GLU A 67 -15.48 12.32 -2.25
CA GLU A 67 -14.40 11.43 -2.67
C GLU A 67 -13.06 12.14 -2.54
N LEU A 68 -12.03 11.42 -2.10
CA LEU A 68 -10.65 11.86 -2.20
C LEU A 68 -10.06 11.37 -3.52
N ARG A 69 -9.58 12.28 -4.37
CA ARG A 69 -8.94 11.94 -5.65
C ARG A 69 -7.45 12.28 -5.60
N PRO A 70 -6.56 11.35 -6.00
CA PRO A 70 -5.14 11.65 -6.10
C PRO A 70 -4.88 12.65 -7.24
N ILE A 71 -4.18 13.74 -6.91
CA ILE A 71 -3.75 14.78 -7.85
C ILE A 71 -2.32 14.50 -8.32
N ARG A 72 -1.44 14.17 -7.37
CA ARG A 72 0.01 14.06 -7.63
C ARG A 72 0.68 13.11 -6.67
N ALA A 73 1.57 12.26 -7.19
CA ALA A 73 2.46 11.44 -6.39
C ALA A 73 3.51 12.31 -5.66
N ARG A 74 3.67 12.09 -4.35
CA ARG A 74 4.71 12.70 -3.51
C ARG A 74 5.93 11.80 -3.33
N LYS A 75 5.79 10.52 -3.66
CA LYS A 75 6.85 9.50 -3.62
C LYS A 75 7.02 8.84 -4.98
N PRO A 76 8.18 8.22 -5.28
CA PRO A 76 8.38 7.45 -6.51
C PRO A 76 7.38 6.31 -6.62
N VAL A 77 7.01 5.93 -7.84
CA VAL A 77 6.19 4.74 -8.09
C VAL A 77 6.96 3.49 -7.68
N ASN A 78 6.27 2.57 -7.01
CA ASN A 78 6.77 1.25 -6.68
C ASN A 78 6.11 0.23 -7.61
N GLU A 79 6.85 -0.19 -8.64
CA GLU A 79 6.33 -1.04 -9.72
C GLU A 79 5.86 -2.40 -9.21
N GLU A 80 6.60 -3.02 -8.28
CA GLU A 80 6.24 -4.31 -7.73
C GLU A 80 5.02 -4.23 -6.81
N ALA A 81 4.94 -3.20 -5.95
CA ALA A 81 3.75 -2.94 -5.14
C ALA A 81 2.53 -2.64 -6.00
N THR A 82 2.72 -1.87 -7.08
CA THR A 82 1.67 -1.58 -8.08
C THR A 82 1.18 -2.86 -8.74
N ARG A 83 2.10 -3.74 -9.15
CA ARG A 83 1.75 -5.05 -9.74
C ARG A 83 0.91 -5.89 -8.78
N LEU A 84 1.29 -5.95 -7.50
CA LEU A 84 0.53 -6.65 -6.46
C LEU A 84 -0.87 -6.04 -6.25
N TYR A 85 -0.95 -4.71 -6.17
CA TYR A 85 -2.23 -4.00 -6.05
C TYR A 85 -3.15 -4.31 -7.24
N LEU A 86 -2.65 -4.14 -8.46
CA LEU A 86 -3.43 -4.32 -9.68
C LEU A 86 -3.89 -5.78 -9.89
N ALA A 87 -3.11 -6.77 -9.43
CA ALA A 87 -3.53 -8.17 -9.45
C ALA A 87 -4.80 -8.44 -8.61
N ASN A 88 -5.13 -7.55 -7.67
CA ASN A 88 -6.34 -7.61 -6.86
C ASN A 88 -7.50 -6.77 -7.41
N CYS A 89 -7.22 -5.90 -8.39
CA CYS A 89 -8.17 -4.92 -8.90
C CYS A 89 -8.95 -5.45 -10.12
N ARG A 90 -10.00 -4.72 -10.48
CA ARG A 90 -10.76 -4.99 -11.70
C ARG A 90 -9.90 -4.62 -12.93
N PRO A 91 -10.05 -5.32 -14.07
CA PRO A 91 -9.38 -4.92 -15.31
C PRO A 91 -9.66 -3.46 -15.65
N GLY A 92 -8.60 -2.72 -16.02
CA GLY A 92 -8.68 -1.29 -16.32
C GLY A 92 -8.40 -0.35 -15.16
N THR A 93 -8.20 -0.85 -13.93
CA THR A 93 -7.64 -0.02 -12.84
C THR A 93 -6.23 0.42 -13.20
N THR A 94 -5.93 1.71 -13.04
CA THR A 94 -4.64 2.32 -13.38
C THR A 94 -3.91 2.94 -12.19
N HIS A 95 -4.49 2.85 -10.99
CA HIS A 95 -3.87 3.44 -9.80
C HIS A 95 -2.55 2.74 -9.47
N GLN A 96 -1.52 3.54 -9.22
CA GLN A 96 -0.17 3.08 -8.90
C GLN A 96 0.11 3.26 -7.41
N ILE A 97 0.88 2.36 -6.83
CA ILE A 97 1.36 2.47 -5.45
C ILE A 97 2.68 3.24 -5.46
N VAL A 98 2.84 4.18 -4.53
CA VAL A 98 4.02 5.04 -4.43
C VAL A 98 4.71 4.86 -3.07
N GLY A 99 6.03 4.99 -3.07
CA GLY A 99 6.87 4.77 -1.90
C GLY A 99 7.12 3.30 -1.59
N ASP A 100 7.86 3.08 -0.51
CA ASP A 100 8.14 1.74 -0.01
C ASP A 100 6.88 1.16 0.64
N VAL A 101 6.76 -0.16 0.63
CA VAL A 101 5.64 -0.87 1.24
C VAL A 101 6.12 -2.08 2.03
N VAL A 102 5.31 -2.52 2.99
CA VAL A 102 5.52 -3.80 3.68
C VAL A 102 4.33 -4.70 3.40
N VAL A 103 4.59 -5.94 2.99
CA VAL A 103 3.58 -6.99 2.86
C VAL A 103 3.75 -7.99 4.00
N VAL A 104 2.70 -8.24 4.77
CA VAL A 104 2.70 -9.10 5.97
C VAL A 104 1.38 -9.87 6.09
N PRO A 105 1.33 -11.01 6.80
CA PRO A 105 0.07 -11.67 7.13
C PRO A 105 -0.81 -10.72 7.96
N ASP A 106 -2.11 -10.71 7.69
CA ASP A 106 -3.10 -9.94 8.46
C ASP A 106 -3.10 -10.34 9.94
N GLU A 107 -2.89 -11.64 10.20
CA GLU A 107 -2.79 -12.22 11.55
C GLU A 107 -1.62 -11.69 12.39
N ASP A 108 -0.67 -10.94 11.82
CA ASP A 108 0.37 -10.25 12.59
C ASP A 108 -0.21 -9.14 13.50
N PHE A 109 -1.45 -8.70 13.24
CA PHE A 109 -2.13 -7.62 13.97
C PHE A 109 -3.51 -8.00 14.53
N ALA A 110 -3.84 -9.30 14.54
CA ALA A 110 -5.10 -9.82 15.06
C ALA A 110 -5.12 -9.96 16.59
#